data_AF-A0A364Y1J3-F1
#
_entry.id   AF-A0A364Y1J3-F1
#
_cell.length_a   1.000
_cell.length_b   1.000
_cell.length_c   1.000
_cell.angle_alpha   90.00
_cell.angle_beta   90.00
_cell.angle_gamma   90.00
#
_symmetry.space_group_name_H-M   'P 1'
#
loop_
_entity.id
_entity.type
_entity.pdbx_description
1 polymer ?
#
loop_
_entity_poly.entity_id
_entity_poly.type
_entity_poly.pdbx_seq_one_letter_code
_entity_poly.pdbx_strand_id
1 'polypeptide(L)'
;MIAVSFHPITTKRAVFGVVLMECLIILHAIVAYDHATEVWQAIARLSGRLSLLVFSAIFVLKGSTSSQWLPPRAFFVFAIAHGIHLIELLIYITLSQRELIPIRLAGGFVAYLIVFVMPWIEHQFEKGKLSSSAMEIYENVSLYYIWFIFLMAYIPRVLGKLPGVGGNMIEFITLLGITLAIFVWRFTRQIRNYIVKK
;
A
#
# COMPACT_ATOMS: atom_id res chain seq x y z
N MET A 1 -29.75 1.87 -24.11
CA MET A 1 -28.76 2.14 -23.05
C MET A 1 -28.61 0.86 -22.25
N ILE A 2 -27.52 0.10 -22.43
CA ILE A 2 -27.32 -1.17 -21.73
C ILE A 2 -26.87 -0.82 -20.31
N ALA A 3 -27.73 -1.04 -19.31
CA ALA A 3 -27.34 -0.95 -17.92
C ALA A 3 -26.39 -2.11 -17.63
N VAL A 4 -25.07 -1.86 -17.70
CA VAL A 4 -24.07 -2.78 -17.20
C VAL A 4 -24.27 -2.87 -15.69
N SER A 5 -24.86 -3.96 -15.22
CA SER A 5 -25.06 -4.23 -13.80
C SER A 5 -23.69 -4.41 -13.14
N PHE A 6 -23.19 -3.34 -12.50
CA PHE A 6 -21.92 -3.37 -11.81
C PHE A 6 -22.04 -4.25 -10.56
N HIS A 7 -21.24 -5.33 -10.51
CA HIS A 7 -21.18 -6.17 -9.32
C HIS A 7 -20.06 -5.64 -8.41
N PRO A 8 -20.38 -5.05 -7.24
CA PRO A 8 -19.37 -4.52 -6.34
C PRO A 8 -18.40 -5.63 -5.89
N ILE A 9 -17.12 -5.28 -5.79
CA ILE A 9 -16.09 -6.22 -5.32
C ILE A 9 -16.34 -6.49 -3.84
N THR A 10 -16.50 -7.77 -3.48
CA THR A 10 -16.62 -8.17 -2.08
C THR A 10 -15.24 -8.25 -1.42
N THR A 11 -15.17 -8.03 -0.11
CA THR A 11 -13.91 -8.20 0.66
C THR A 11 -13.29 -9.57 0.42
N LYS A 12 -14.09 -10.64 0.38
CA LYS A 12 -13.59 -12.01 0.12
C LYS A 12 -12.92 -12.12 -1.23
N ARG A 13 -13.53 -11.58 -2.30
CA ARG A 13 -12.95 -11.58 -3.65
C ARG A 13 -11.67 -10.75 -3.72
N ALA A 14 -11.64 -9.61 -3.03
CA ALA A 14 -10.44 -8.77 -2.96
C ALA A 14 -9.27 -9.47 -2.23
N VAL A 15 -9.53 -10.11 -1.09
CA VAL A 15 -8.52 -10.90 -0.36
C VAL A 15 -8.03 -12.06 -1.22
N PHE A 16 -8.94 -12.80 -1.86
CA PHE A 16 -8.55 -13.89 -2.77
C PHE A 16 -7.66 -13.37 -3.91
N GLY A 17 -8.01 -12.23 -4.52
CA GLY A 17 -7.20 -11.59 -5.56
C GLY A 17 -5.79 -11.22 -5.07
N VAL A 18 -5.67 -10.64 -3.87
CA VAL A 18 -4.36 -10.33 -3.26
C VAL A 18 -3.54 -11.59 -3.08
N VAL A 19 -4.09 -12.62 -2.43
CA VAL A 19 -3.36 -13.88 -2.17
C VAL A 19 -2.95 -14.55 -3.47
N LEU A 20 -3.83 -14.58 -4.48
CA LEU A 20 -3.52 -15.12 -5.79
C LEU A 20 -2.35 -14.36 -6.44
N MET A 21 -2.35 -13.02 -6.39
CA MET A 21 -1.27 -12.21 -6.93
C MET A 21 0.06 -12.45 -6.20
N GLU A 22 0.04 -12.60 -4.87
CA GLU A 22 1.24 -12.94 -4.10
C GLU A 22 1.79 -14.33 -4.49
N CYS A 23 0.92 -15.33 -4.65
CA CYS A 23 1.35 -16.65 -5.15
C CYS A 23 1.98 -16.56 -6.55
N LEU A 24 1.42 -15.75 -7.44
CA LEU A 24 1.98 -15.53 -8.78
C LEU A 24 3.33 -14.81 -8.72
N ILE A 25 3.51 -13.85 -7.80
CA ILE A 25 4.79 -13.17 -7.55
C ILE A 25 5.85 -14.17 -7.08
N ILE A 26 5.50 -15.04 -6.12
CA ILE A 26 6.40 -16.08 -5.60
C ILE A 26 6.81 -17.04 -6.71
N LEU A 27 5.84 -17.54 -7.49
CA LEU A 27 6.10 -18.45 -8.61
C LEU A 27 7.02 -17.79 -9.64
N HIS A 28 6.72 -16.53 -10.02
CA HIS A 28 7.53 -15.79 -10.97
C HIS A 28 8.97 -15.63 -10.47
N ALA A 29 9.17 -15.29 -9.21
CA ALA A 29 10.50 -15.11 -8.64
C ALA A 29 11.30 -16.42 -8.58
N ILE A 30 10.67 -17.54 -8.22
CA ILE A 30 11.32 -18.87 -8.18
C ILE A 30 11.78 -19.30 -9.58
N VAL A 31 10.99 -18.98 -10.62
CA VAL A 31 11.36 -19.32 -12.02
C VAL A 31 12.40 -18.36 -12.59
N ALA A 32 12.41 -17.11 -12.14
CA ALA A 32 13.26 -16.06 -12.72
C ALA A 32 14.66 -15.96 -12.10
N TYR A 33 14.88 -16.52 -10.91
CA TYR A 33 16.14 -16.36 -10.16
C TYR A 33 16.61 -17.68 -9.57
N ASP A 34 17.92 -17.93 -9.63
CA ASP A 34 18.51 -19.20 -9.21
C ASP A 34 18.96 -19.19 -7.73
N HIS A 35 19.23 -18.02 -7.17
CA HIS A 35 19.74 -17.88 -5.80
C HIS A 35 18.65 -17.49 -4.82
N ALA A 36 18.58 -18.17 -3.68
CA ALA A 36 17.55 -17.92 -2.66
C ALA A 36 17.43 -16.45 -2.23
N THR A 37 18.56 -15.78 -2.02
CA THR A 37 18.57 -14.35 -1.64
C THR A 37 18.00 -13.45 -2.73
N GLU A 38 18.22 -13.77 -4.01
CA GLU A 38 17.68 -13.03 -5.16
C GLU A 38 16.18 -13.29 -5.34
N VAL A 39 15.74 -14.55 -5.18
CA VAL A 39 14.33 -14.94 -5.17
C VAL A 39 13.57 -14.13 -4.11
N TRP A 40 14.04 -14.15 -2.86
CA TRP A 40 13.38 -13.43 -1.77
C TRP A 40 13.47 -11.91 -1.92
N GLN A 41 14.54 -11.38 -2.51
CA GLN A 41 14.61 -9.97 -2.87
C GLN A 41 13.52 -9.60 -3.89
N ALA A 42 13.35 -10.42 -4.93
CA ALA A 42 12.37 -10.20 -5.98
C ALA A 42 10.93 -10.29 -5.44
N ILE A 43 10.65 -11.31 -4.61
CA ILE A 43 9.36 -11.48 -3.91
C ILE A 43 9.04 -10.22 -3.09
N ALA A 44 9.91 -9.84 -2.15
CA ALA A 44 9.67 -8.68 -1.29
C ALA A 44 9.50 -7.38 -2.10
N ARG A 45 10.27 -7.21 -3.19
CA ARG A 45 10.16 -6.05 -4.08
C ARG A 45 8.82 -5.99 -4.82
N LEU A 46 8.38 -7.11 -5.39
CA LEU A 46 7.14 -7.18 -6.16
C LEU A 46 5.90 -7.13 -5.26
N SER A 47 5.91 -7.83 -4.13
CA SER A 47 4.84 -7.74 -3.13
C SER A 47 4.71 -6.33 -2.55
N GLY A 48 5.83 -5.64 -2.30
CA GLY A 48 5.80 -4.24 -1.87
C GLY A 48 5.11 -3.31 -2.87
N ARG A 49 5.21 -3.61 -4.18
CA ARG A 49 4.50 -2.88 -5.25
C ARG A 49 3.04 -3.27 -5.35
N LEU A 50 2.71 -4.53 -5.12
CA LEU A 50 1.32 -4.97 -5.01
C LEU A 50 0.63 -4.25 -3.84
N SER A 51 1.28 -4.18 -2.69
CA SER A 51 0.84 -3.38 -1.54
C SER A 51 0.62 -1.91 -1.91
N LEU A 52 1.56 -1.28 -2.63
CA LEU A 52 1.40 0.08 -3.12
C LEU A 52 0.19 0.21 -4.06
N LEU A 53 -0.01 -0.74 -4.97
CA LEU A 53 -1.13 -0.73 -5.92
C LEU A 53 -2.48 -0.82 -5.19
N VAL A 54 -2.59 -1.76 -4.25
CA VAL A 54 -3.79 -1.92 -3.41
C VAL A 54 -4.06 -0.64 -2.62
N PHE A 55 -3.03 -0.06 -2.00
CA PHE A 55 -3.19 1.18 -1.24
C PHE A 55 -3.52 2.39 -2.12
N SER A 56 -2.99 2.43 -3.35
CA SER A 56 -3.30 3.47 -4.34
C SER A 56 -4.79 3.50 -4.66
N ALA A 57 -5.43 2.34 -4.81
CA ALA A 57 -6.87 2.28 -5.00
C ALA A 57 -7.62 2.90 -3.80
N ILE A 58 -7.22 2.57 -2.57
CA ILE A 58 -7.83 3.13 -1.35
C ILE A 58 -7.64 4.65 -1.30
N PHE A 59 -6.39 5.12 -1.48
CA PHE A 59 -6.03 6.53 -1.41
C PHE A 59 -6.79 7.37 -2.45
N VAL A 60 -6.97 6.84 -3.66
CA VAL A 60 -7.66 7.53 -4.76
C VAL A 60 -9.18 7.53 -4.57
N LEU A 61 -9.75 6.37 -4.25
CA LEU A 61 -11.21 6.15 -4.34
C LEU A 61 -11.95 6.47 -3.04
N LYS A 62 -11.30 6.37 -1.86
CA LYS A 62 -11.95 6.66 -0.58
C LYS A 62 -12.41 8.13 -0.53
N GLY A 63 -13.65 8.35 -0.11
CA GLY A 63 -14.29 9.68 -0.10
C GLY A 63 -14.64 10.23 -1.50
N SER A 64 -14.60 9.40 -2.55
CA SER A 64 -15.04 9.74 -3.91
C SER A 64 -16.40 9.16 -4.26
N THR A 65 -16.99 9.66 -5.35
CA THR A 65 -18.19 9.07 -5.98
C THR A 65 -17.95 7.63 -6.44
N SER A 66 -16.69 7.26 -6.70
CA SER A 66 -16.27 5.91 -7.08
C SER A 66 -15.84 5.05 -5.89
N SER A 67 -16.11 5.47 -4.64
CA SER A 67 -15.81 4.66 -3.45
C SER A 67 -16.50 3.29 -3.44
N GLN A 68 -17.61 3.16 -4.18
CA GLN A 68 -18.31 1.89 -4.39
C GLN A 68 -17.46 0.82 -5.14
N TRP A 69 -16.33 1.19 -5.73
CA TRP A 69 -15.40 0.26 -6.38
C TRP A 69 -14.43 -0.37 -5.39
N LEU A 70 -14.32 0.18 -4.17
CA LEU A 70 -13.56 -0.43 -3.09
C LEU A 70 -14.38 -1.53 -2.41
N PRO A 71 -13.73 -2.62 -1.96
CA PRO A 71 -14.39 -3.57 -1.09
C PRO A 71 -14.78 -2.89 0.23
N PRO A 72 -15.87 -3.33 0.91
CA PRO A 72 -16.34 -2.70 2.14
C PRO A 72 -15.28 -2.56 3.24
N ARG A 73 -14.39 -3.55 3.36
CA ARG A 73 -13.27 -3.56 4.31
C ARG A 73 -11.93 -3.39 3.61
N ALA A 74 -11.75 -2.28 2.91
CA ALA A 74 -10.57 -2.04 2.08
C ALA A 74 -9.27 -1.97 2.90
N PHE A 75 -9.27 -1.34 4.09
CA PHE A 75 -8.09 -1.32 4.94
C PHE A 75 -7.73 -2.72 5.46
N PHE A 76 -8.71 -3.59 5.71
CA PHE A 76 -8.45 -4.99 6.04
C PHE A 76 -7.76 -5.75 4.90
N VAL A 77 -8.23 -5.56 3.65
CA VAL A 77 -7.59 -6.15 2.46
C VAL A 77 -6.14 -5.67 2.34
N PHE A 78 -5.91 -4.36 2.53
CA PHE A 78 -4.57 -3.81 2.50
C PHE A 78 -3.69 -4.33 3.64
N ALA A 79 -4.23 -4.48 4.85
CA ALA A 79 -3.50 -5.04 5.98
C ALA A 79 -3.05 -6.49 5.74
N ILE A 80 -3.86 -7.29 5.04
CA ILE A 80 -3.46 -8.63 4.60
C ILE A 80 -2.32 -8.55 3.59
N ALA A 81 -2.47 -7.76 2.52
CA ALA A 81 -1.42 -7.60 1.50
C ALA A 81 -0.10 -7.16 2.12
N HIS A 82 -0.15 -6.14 2.98
CA HIS A 82 1.04 -5.58 3.61
C HIS A 82 1.62 -6.47 4.70
N GLY A 83 0.79 -7.30 5.34
CA GLY A 83 1.26 -8.33 6.28
C GLY A 83 2.01 -9.46 5.59
N ILE A 84 1.54 -9.90 4.42
CA ILE A 84 2.28 -10.86 3.58
C ILE A 84 3.62 -10.24 3.16
N HIS A 85 3.59 -9.02 2.62
CA HIS A 85 4.80 -8.28 2.27
C HIS A 85 5.80 -8.18 3.43
N LEU A 86 5.33 -7.88 4.65
CA LEU A 86 6.19 -7.78 5.83
C LEU A 86 6.91 -9.10 6.11
N ILE A 87 6.19 -10.22 6.05
CA ILE A 87 6.76 -11.55 6.29
C ILE A 87 7.86 -11.82 5.25
N GLU A 88 7.58 -11.58 3.97
CA GLU A 88 8.54 -11.78 2.88
C GLU A 88 9.77 -10.87 3.00
N LEU A 89 9.56 -9.61 3.38
CA LEU A 89 10.63 -8.65 3.63
C LEU A 89 11.51 -9.08 4.79
N LEU A 90 10.93 -9.58 5.88
CA LEU A 90 11.67 -10.10 7.03
C LEU A 90 12.51 -11.32 6.65
N ILE A 91 11.95 -12.26 5.87
CA ILE A 91 12.69 -13.42 5.36
C ILE A 91 13.89 -12.95 4.51
N TYR A 92 13.67 -12.02 3.58
CA TYR A 92 14.75 -11.45 2.76
C TYR A 92 15.83 -10.77 3.61
N ILE A 93 15.45 -9.99 4.64
CA ILE A 93 16.40 -9.33 5.54
C ILE A 93 17.25 -10.38 6.28
N THR A 94 16.62 -11.43 6.81
CA THR A 94 17.33 -12.51 7.52
C THR A 94 18.30 -13.26 6.60
N LEU A 95 17.94 -13.49 5.34
CA LEU A 95 18.80 -14.19 4.38
C LEU A 95 19.93 -13.30 3.83
N SER A 96 19.66 -12.02 3.61
CA SER A 96 20.59 -11.10 2.95
C SER A 96 21.66 -10.54 3.88
N GLN A 97 21.50 -10.66 5.21
CA GLN A 97 22.45 -10.15 6.22
C GLN A 97 22.82 -8.67 6.02
N ARG A 98 21.93 -7.88 5.40
CA ARG A 98 22.17 -6.46 5.13
C ARG A 98 21.99 -5.63 6.38
N GLU A 99 22.83 -4.60 6.51
CA GLU A 99 22.69 -3.61 7.57
C GLU A 99 21.34 -2.90 7.47
N LEU A 100 20.62 -2.88 8.59
CA LEU A 100 19.36 -2.19 8.71
C LEU A 100 19.61 -0.73 9.12
N ILE A 101 19.02 0.19 8.36
CA ILE A 101 19.12 1.63 8.65
C ILE A 101 18.03 2.00 9.68
N PRO A 102 18.38 2.32 10.95
CA PRO A 102 17.40 2.43 12.03
C PRO A 102 16.32 3.50 11.80
N ILE A 103 16.68 4.64 11.22
CA ILE A 103 15.72 5.72 10.95
C ILE A 103 14.65 5.31 9.92
N ARG A 104 15.03 4.47 8.93
CA ARG A 104 14.10 3.95 7.92
C ARG A 104 13.19 2.88 8.50
N LEU A 105 13.74 2.05 9.39
CA LEU A 105 12.96 1.09 10.16
C LEU A 105 11.93 1.79 11.03
N ALA A 106 12.28 2.87 11.72
CA ALA A 106 11.36 3.59 12.60
C ALA A 106 10.14 4.15 11.86
N GLY A 107 10.35 4.83 10.73
CA GLY A 107 9.24 5.33 9.90
C GLY A 107 8.37 4.21 9.33
N GLY A 108 9.00 3.15 8.81
CA GLY A 108 8.27 1.98 8.31
C GLY A 108 7.49 1.24 9.39
N PHE A 109 8.04 1.14 10.60
CA PHE A 109 7.41 0.48 11.75
C PHE A 109 6.12 1.20 12.16
N VAL A 110 6.15 2.53 12.26
CA VAL A 110 4.94 3.32 12.54
C VAL A 110 3.90 3.12 11.44
N ALA A 111 4.32 3.04 10.17
CA ALA A 111 3.40 2.74 9.08
C ALA A 111 2.72 1.38 9.29
N TYR A 112 3.49 0.32 9.58
CA TYR A 112 2.93 -1.00 9.87
C TYR A 112 1.94 -0.98 11.03
N LEU A 113 2.24 -0.27 12.12
CA LEU A 113 1.29 -0.11 13.23
C LEU A 113 -0.04 0.49 12.75
N ILE A 114 0.02 1.57 11.97
CA ILE A 114 -1.18 2.20 11.41
C ILE A 114 -1.93 1.23 10.49
N VAL A 115 -1.23 0.51 9.61
CA VAL A 115 -1.84 -0.47 8.70
C VAL A 115 -2.63 -1.53 9.45
N PHE A 116 -2.08 -2.09 10.54
CA PHE A 116 -2.75 -3.15 11.30
C PHE A 116 -3.81 -2.64 12.28
N VAL A 117 -3.66 -1.41 12.76
CA VAL A 117 -4.64 -0.79 13.67
C VAL A 117 -5.88 -0.29 12.90
N MET A 118 -5.74 0.17 11.66
CA MET A 118 -6.85 0.77 10.92
C MET A 118 -8.08 -0.16 10.74
N PRO A 119 -7.94 -1.47 10.40
CA PRO A 119 -9.09 -2.39 10.37
C PRO A 119 -9.81 -2.52 11.72
N TRP A 120 -9.06 -2.44 12.83
CA TRP A 120 -9.65 -2.45 14.16
C TRP A 120 -10.40 -1.14 14.44
N ILE A 121 -9.86 0.01 14.04
CA ILE A 121 -10.56 1.31 14.12
C ILE A 121 -11.87 1.27 13.32
N GLU A 122 -11.85 0.76 12.08
CA GLU A 122 -13.06 0.57 11.26
C GLU A 122 -14.12 -0.27 12.01
N HIS A 123 -13.70 -1.37 12.63
CA HIS A 123 -14.59 -2.23 13.41
C HIS A 123 -15.19 -1.54 14.64
N GLN A 124 -14.43 -0.67 15.32
CA GLN A 124 -14.96 0.10 16.45
C GLN A 124 -15.96 1.17 15.99
N PHE A 125 -15.76 1.75 14.81
CA PHE A 125 -16.72 2.65 14.18
C PHE A 125 -18.00 1.91 13.77
N GLU A 126 -17.90 0.72 13.16
CA GLU A 126 -19.05 -0.15 12.86
C GLU A 126 -19.88 -0.48 14.10
N LYS A 127 -19.25 -0.59 15.28
CA LYS A 127 -19.89 -0.82 16.58
C LYS A 127 -20.48 0.44 17.24
N GLY A 128 -20.38 1.60 16.59
CA GLY A 128 -20.84 2.88 17.15
C GLY A 128 -20.00 3.40 18.31
N LYS A 129 -18.77 2.89 18.51
CA LYS A 129 -17.87 3.33 19.59
C LYS A 129 -16.99 4.53 19.22
N LEU A 130 -17.02 4.94 17.96
CA LEU A 130 -16.29 6.09 17.44
C LEU A 130 -17.25 7.05 16.75
N SER A 131 -17.03 8.34 16.94
CA SER A 131 -17.78 9.37 16.20
C SER A 131 -17.30 9.46 14.75
N SER A 132 -18.17 9.95 13.86
CA SER A 132 -17.82 10.16 12.45
C SER A 132 -16.63 11.11 12.27
N SER A 133 -16.53 12.15 13.12
CA SER A 133 -15.40 13.09 13.09
C SER A 133 -14.08 12.43 13.50
N ALA A 134 -14.08 11.57 14.52
CA ALA A 134 -12.89 10.82 14.90
C ALA A 134 -12.45 9.85 13.80
N MET A 135 -13.42 9.17 13.18
CA MET A 135 -13.16 8.26 12.06
C MET A 135 -12.51 9.00 10.87
N GLU A 136 -13.05 10.16 10.49
CA GLU A 136 -12.48 10.99 9.40
C GLU A 136 -11.02 11.40 9.69
N ILE A 137 -10.70 11.73 10.94
CA ILE A 137 -9.33 12.05 11.34
C ILE A 137 -8.42 10.83 11.19
N TYR A 138 -8.82 9.68 11.74
CA TYR A 138 -8.03 8.45 11.66
C TYR A 138 -7.79 8.01 10.22
N GLU A 139 -8.83 8.07 9.37
CA GLU A 139 -8.70 7.77 7.95
C GLU A 139 -7.72 8.72 7.26
N ASN A 140 -7.88 10.03 7.43
CA ASN A 140 -7.01 11.01 6.77
C ASN A 140 -5.55 10.88 7.22
N VAL A 141 -5.31 10.76 8.53
CA VAL A 141 -3.96 10.56 9.07
C VAL A 141 -3.34 9.29 8.48
N SER A 142 -4.08 8.20 8.46
CA SER A 142 -3.60 6.92 7.92
C SER A 142 -3.28 7.04 6.43
N LEU A 143 -4.20 7.61 5.64
CA LEU A 143 -4.03 7.80 4.20
C LEU A 143 -2.77 8.59 3.89
N TYR A 144 -2.60 9.78 4.48
CA TYR A 144 -1.47 10.64 4.17
C TYR A 144 -0.15 10.13 4.75
N TYR A 145 -0.15 9.55 5.95
CA TYR A 145 1.08 9.02 6.55
C TYR A 145 1.61 7.83 5.77
N ILE A 146 0.77 6.83 5.47
CA ILE A 146 1.20 5.64 4.71
C ILE A 146 1.65 6.05 3.31
N TRP A 147 0.94 6.99 2.65
CA TRP A 147 1.34 7.51 1.35
C TRP A 147 2.72 8.19 1.37
N PHE A 148 2.97 9.00 2.41
CA PHE A 148 4.26 9.63 2.63
C PHE A 148 5.37 8.58 2.78
N ILE A 149 5.13 7.50 3.52
CA ILE A 149 6.12 6.43 3.68
C ILE A 149 6.42 5.73 2.33
N PHE A 150 5.42 5.52 1.48
CA PHE A 150 5.67 5.03 0.12
C PHE A 150 6.55 5.98 -0.70
N LEU A 151 6.31 7.30 -0.65
CA LEU A 151 7.16 8.29 -1.31
C LEU A 151 8.62 8.23 -0.80
N MET A 152 8.78 8.21 0.52
CA MET A 152 10.09 8.14 1.17
C MET A 152 10.83 6.83 0.88
N ALA A 153 10.13 5.76 0.52
CA ALA A 153 10.74 4.49 0.12
C ALA A 153 11.38 4.55 -1.29
N TYR A 154 10.92 5.45 -2.18
CA TYR A 154 11.45 5.59 -3.55
C TYR A 154 12.51 6.67 -3.71
N ILE A 155 12.46 7.76 -2.94
CA ILE A 155 13.47 8.83 -2.98
C ILE A 155 14.91 8.29 -2.92
N PRO A 156 15.32 7.51 -1.91
CA PRO A 156 16.70 7.03 -1.84
C PRO A 156 17.07 6.03 -2.95
N ARG A 157 16.09 5.38 -3.60
CA ARG A 157 16.32 4.49 -4.75
C ARG A 157 16.65 5.29 -6.00
N VAL A 158 15.91 6.36 -6.26
CA VAL A 158 16.17 7.29 -7.38
C VAL A 158 17.51 8.03 -7.17
N LEU A 159 17.86 8.36 -5.93
CA LEU A 159 19.15 8.98 -5.60
C LEU A 159 20.34 8.02 -5.66
N GLY A 160 20.14 6.73 -5.97
CA GLY A 160 21.20 5.73 -5.99
C GLY A 160 21.81 5.42 -4.61
N LYS A 161 21.17 5.85 -3.51
CA LYS A 161 21.66 5.67 -2.13
C LYS A 161 21.39 4.27 -1.57
N LEU A 162 20.76 3.39 -2.35
CA LEU A 162 20.42 2.02 -1.98
C LEU A 162 20.92 1.03 -3.03
N PRO A 163 22.23 0.72 -3.04
CA PRO A 163 22.79 -0.20 -4.00
C PRO A 163 22.22 -1.62 -3.80
N GLY A 164 22.02 -2.31 -4.93
CA GLY A 164 21.63 -3.71 -4.96
C GLY A 164 20.24 -4.03 -4.39
N VAL A 165 19.27 -3.10 -4.41
CA VAL A 165 17.88 -3.38 -3.98
C VAL A 165 16.97 -3.95 -5.09
N GLY A 166 17.60 -4.46 -6.17
CA GLY A 166 16.94 -4.95 -7.40
C GLY A 166 16.23 -3.85 -8.20
N GLY A 167 15.77 -4.16 -9.41
CA GLY A 167 15.08 -3.18 -10.28
C GLY A 167 16.01 -2.23 -11.04
N ASN A 168 15.43 -1.34 -11.84
CA ASN A 168 16.17 -0.39 -12.65
C ASN A 168 15.80 1.08 -12.34
N MET A 169 16.66 2.02 -12.77
CA MET A 169 16.48 3.44 -12.47
C MET A 169 15.18 4.00 -13.06
N ILE A 170 14.86 3.62 -14.31
CA ILE A 170 13.63 4.07 -15.00
C ILE A 170 12.40 3.68 -14.18
N GLU A 171 12.35 2.44 -13.71
CA GLU A 171 11.28 1.92 -12.87
C GLU A 171 11.12 2.71 -11.57
N PHE A 172 12.22 3.07 -10.89
CA PHE A 172 12.14 3.89 -9.68
C PHE A 172 11.65 5.31 -9.95
N ILE A 173 12.09 5.91 -11.05
CA ILE A 173 11.62 7.23 -11.48
C ILE A 173 10.13 7.17 -11.82
N THR A 174 9.68 6.15 -12.55
CA THR A 174 8.27 5.96 -12.89
C THR A 174 7.41 5.79 -11.64
N LEU A 175 7.82 4.95 -10.69
CA LEU A 175 7.07 4.72 -9.45
C LEU A 175 7.03 5.99 -8.58
N LEU A 176 8.14 6.72 -8.46
CA LEU A 176 8.16 8.00 -7.76
C LEU A 176 7.25 9.04 -8.45
N GLY A 177 7.32 9.13 -9.78
CA GLY A 177 6.51 10.05 -10.57
C GLY A 177 5.01 9.78 -10.42
N ILE A 178 4.58 8.52 -10.53
CA ILE A 178 3.19 8.12 -10.35
C ILE A 178 2.71 8.39 -8.92
N THR A 179 3.51 8.03 -7.91
CA THR A 179 3.13 8.26 -6.51
C THR A 179 3.02 9.75 -6.16
N LEU A 180 3.89 10.60 -6.72
CA LEU A 180 3.80 12.05 -6.62
C LEU A 180 2.57 12.60 -7.36
N ALA A 181 2.30 12.13 -8.58
CA ALA A 181 1.15 12.57 -9.36
C ALA A 181 -0.17 12.28 -8.64
N ILE A 182 -0.32 11.06 -8.10
CA ILE A 182 -1.50 10.66 -7.32
C ILE A 182 -1.60 11.51 -6.04
N PHE A 183 -0.48 11.77 -5.35
CA PHE A 183 -0.46 12.63 -4.16
C PHE A 183 -1.00 14.04 -4.47
N VAL A 184 -0.43 14.69 -5.51
CA VAL A 184 -0.84 16.03 -5.93
C VAL A 184 -2.31 16.06 -6.34
N TRP A 185 -2.77 15.07 -7.11
CA TRP A 185 -4.18 14.95 -7.49
C TRP A 185 -5.10 14.81 -6.27
N ARG A 186 -4.75 13.96 -5.30
CA ARG A 186 -5.59 13.76 -4.10
C ARG A 186 -5.61 15.00 -3.23
N PHE A 187 -4.47 15.65 -3.06
CA PHE A 187 -4.31 16.84 -2.25
C PHE A 187 -5.09 18.04 -2.83
N THR A 188 -4.93 18.30 -4.13
CA THR A 188 -5.69 19.36 -4.83
C THR A 188 -7.21 19.13 -4.74
N ARG A 189 -7.65 17.87 -4.90
CA ARG A 189 -9.06 17.51 -4.71
C ARG A 189 -9.55 17.76 -3.28
N GLN A 190 -8.73 17.45 -2.27
CA GLN A 190 -9.07 17.70 -0.86
C GLN A 190 -9.22 19.20 -0.58
N ILE A 191 -8.29 20.02 -1.07
CA ILE A 191 -8.36 21.49 -0.94
C ILE A 191 -9.62 22.03 -1.61
N ARG A 192 -9.90 21.61 -2.84
CA ARG A 192 -11.11 22.05 -3.56
C ARG A 192 -12.38 21.75 -2.77
N ASN A 193 -12.48 20.55 -2.19
CA ASN A 193 -13.63 20.15 -1.38
C ASN A 193 -13.77 20.99 -0.09
N TYR A 194 -12.65 21.41 0.49
CA TYR A 194 -12.65 22.30 1.67
C TYR A 194 -13.11 23.72 1.33
N ILE A 195 -12.65 24.26 0.18
CA ILE A 195 -13.04 25.59 -0.29
C ILE A 195 -14.53 25.65 -0.63
N VAL A 196 -15.06 24.67 -1.35
CA VAL A 196 -16.48 24.65 -1.80
C VAL A 196 -17.47 24.44 -0.63
N LYS A 197 -17.03 23.86 0.49
CA LYS A 197 -17.87 23.67 1.68
C LYS A 197 -17.97 24.90 2.58
N LYS A 198 -17.11 25.92 2.38
CA LYS A 198 -17.19 27.22 3.05
C LYS A 198 -18.04 28.19 2.23
#